data_AF-A0A7L8UIE4-F1
#
_entry.id   AF-A0A7L8UIE4-F1
#
_cell.length_a   1.000
_cell.length_b   1.000
_cell.length_c   1.000
_cell.angle_alpha   90.00
_cell.angle_beta   90.00
_cell.angle_gamma   90.00
#
_symmetry.space_group_name_H-M   'P 1'
#
loop_
_entity.id
_entity.type
_entity.pdbx_description
1 polymer ?
#
loop_
_entity_poly.entity_id
_entity_poly.type
_entity_poly.pdbx_seq_one_letter_code
_entity_poly.pdbx_strand_id
1 'polypeptide(L)'
;MFKKAQSQRHLRSESKEHFVELVATKNGYYPNLNTGGTTYLNTGDVWKYGQTTKGFGRYSEKSLQAKGLEMIPIPPGGNQMEILIQEKFYIYGYYFLHGERPPGNPIFR
;
A
#
# COMPACT_ATOMS: atom_id res chain seq x y z
N MET A 1 -23.19 37.54 12.42
CA MET A 1 -22.90 36.86 11.13
C MET A 1 -21.52 36.15 11.17
N PHE A 2 -21.27 35.24 12.14
CA PHE A 2 -19.92 34.71 12.41
C PHE A 2 -19.83 33.17 12.55
N LYS A 3 -20.85 32.40 12.17
CA LYS A 3 -20.82 30.92 12.33
C LYS A 3 -20.32 30.13 11.11
N LYS A 4 -20.10 30.75 9.94
CA LYS A 4 -19.72 30.01 8.71
C LYS A 4 -18.21 29.79 8.52
N ALA A 5 -17.34 30.57 9.18
CA ALA A 5 -15.89 30.50 8.97
C ALA A 5 -15.19 29.33 9.69
N GLN A 6 -15.68 28.90 10.87
CA GLN A 6 -15.15 27.71 11.55
C GLN A 6 -15.58 26.40 10.89
N SER A 7 -16.78 26.37 10.30
CA SER A 7 -17.33 25.18 9.63
C SER A 7 -16.58 24.81 8.34
N GLN A 8 -15.96 25.78 7.65
CA GLN A 8 -15.17 25.53 6.44
C GLN A 8 -13.69 25.20 6.72
N ARG A 9 -13.17 25.53 7.91
CA ARG A 9 -11.82 25.11 8.34
C ARG A 9 -11.78 23.64 8.78
N HIS A 10 -12.90 23.10 9.26
CA HIS A 10 -12.98 21.70 9.66
C HIS A 10 -13.04 20.72 8.48
N LEU A 11 -13.49 21.18 7.30
CA LEU A 11 -13.57 20.39 6.06
C LEU A 11 -12.26 20.41 5.24
N ARG A 12 -11.19 21.06 5.72
CA ARG A 12 -10.00 21.39 4.92
C ARG A 12 -8.70 20.65 5.31
N SER A 13 -8.71 19.65 6.18
CA SER A 13 -7.47 18.87 6.41
C SER A 13 -7.68 17.46 6.98
N GLU A 14 -8.66 16.70 6.52
CA GLU A 14 -8.46 15.25 6.55
C GLU A 14 -7.62 14.90 5.32
N SER A 15 -6.32 14.69 5.53
CA SER A 15 -5.47 14.13 4.49
C SER A 15 -6.08 12.78 4.11
N LYS A 16 -6.69 12.69 2.93
CA LYS A 16 -7.20 11.41 2.43
C LYS A 16 -6.03 10.45 2.33
N GLU A 17 -6.11 9.38 3.09
CA GLU A 17 -5.18 8.27 3.04
C GLU A 17 -5.55 7.40 1.83
N HIS A 18 -4.54 6.90 1.15
CA HIS A 18 -4.71 6.04 -0.01
C HIS A 18 -4.21 4.65 0.33
N PHE A 19 -5.02 3.63 0.03
CA PHE A 19 -4.60 2.25 0.07
C PHE A 19 -3.98 1.86 -1.29
N VAL A 20 -2.87 1.15 -1.25
CA VAL A 20 -2.05 0.85 -2.43
C VAL A 20 -1.45 -0.54 -2.34
N GLU A 21 -1.16 -1.11 -3.48
CA GLU A 21 -0.31 -2.30 -3.61
C GLU A 21 0.91 -2.01 -4.47
N LEU A 22 1.98 -2.75 -4.21
CA LEU A 22 3.15 -2.85 -5.07
C LEU A 22 3.16 -4.22 -5.70
N VAL A 23 3.09 -4.28 -7.04
CA VAL A 23 3.05 -5.52 -7.81
C VAL A 23 4.32 -5.70 -8.64
N ALA A 24 4.69 -6.95 -8.91
CA ALA A 24 5.81 -7.27 -9.78
C ALA A 24 5.49 -6.91 -11.25
N THR A 25 6.41 -6.24 -11.94
CA THR A 25 6.27 -5.88 -13.36
C THR A 25 6.94 -6.86 -14.32
N LYS A 26 7.68 -7.84 -13.77
CA LYS A 26 8.34 -8.90 -14.53
C LYS A 26 8.44 -10.16 -13.69
N ASN A 27 8.49 -11.31 -14.35
CA ASN A 27 8.79 -12.57 -13.68
C ASN A 27 10.23 -12.54 -13.14
N GLY A 28 10.45 -12.98 -11.90
CA GLY A 28 11.80 -13.08 -11.35
C GLY A 28 11.85 -13.10 -9.82
N TYR A 29 13.07 -13.03 -9.29
CA TYR A 29 13.31 -13.01 -7.85
C TYR A 29 13.23 -11.60 -7.28
N TYR A 30 12.42 -11.45 -6.24
CA TYR A 30 12.25 -10.22 -5.48
C TYR A 30 12.71 -10.43 -4.03
N PRO A 31 13.17 -9.37 -3.33
CA PRO A 31 13.51 -9.48 -1.91
C PRO A 31 12.31 -9.95 -1.09
N ASN A 32 12.51 -10.97 -0.26
CA ASN A 32 11.53 -11.43 0.71
C ASN A 32 11.95 -10.93 2.10
N LEU A 33 11.28 -9.89 2.57
CA LEU A 33 11.56 -9.27 3.87
C LEU A 33 11.08 -10.13 5.05
N ASN A 34 10.24 -11.15 4.82
CA ASN A 34 9.83 -12.09 5.86
C ASN A 34 10.98 -13.02 6.27
N THR A 35 11.78 -13.46 5.30
CA THR A 35 12.87 -14.43 5.50
C THR A 35 14.26 -13.81 5.41
N GLY A 36 14.38 -12.61 4.85
CA GLY A 36 15.66 -11.98 4.52
C GLY A 36 16.30 -12.49 3.22
N GLY A 37 15.64 -13.41 2.52
CA GLY A 37 16.09 -13.98 1.25
C GLY A 37 15.37 -13.37 0.04
N THR A 38 15.09 -14.22 -0.95
CA THR A 38 14.29 -13.86 -2.13
C THR A 38 13.11 -14.80 -2.30
N THR A 39 12.11 -14.35 -3.06
CA THR A 39 10.99 -15.18 -3.51
C THR A 39 10.74 -14.90 -4.99
N TYR A 40 10.27 -15.92 -5.72
CA TYR A 40 9.94 -15.76 -7.13
C TYR A 40 8.53 -15.21 -7.26
N LEU A 41 8.37 -14.11 -7.99
CA LEU A 41 7.07 -13.51 -8.32
C LEU A 41 6.89 -13.51 -9.83
N ASN A 42 5.67 -13.77 -10.28
CA ASN A 42 5.24 -13.51 -11.65
C ASN A 42 4.79 -12.06 -11.80
N THR A 43 4.76 -11.56 -13.03
CA THR A 43 4.16 -10.27 -13.35
C THR A 43 2.72 -10.22 -12.83
N GLY A 44 2.40 -9.17 -12.07
CA GLY A 44 1.11 -8.97 -11.42
C GLY A 44 1.03 -9.48 -9.98
N ASP A 45 1.97 -10.32 -9.54
CA ASP A 45 1.96 -10.81 -8.16
C ASP A 45 2.25 -9.67 -7.17
N VAL A 46 1.51 -9.68 -6.05
CA VAL A 46 1.65 -8.66 -5.02
C VAL A 46 2.91 -8.87 -4.22
N TRP A 47 3.77 -7.87 -4.23
CA TRP A 47 4.93 -7.79 -3.34
C TRP A 47 4.55 -7.16 -1.99
N LYS A 48 3.73 -6.10 -1.99
CA LYS A 48 3.39 -5.37 -0.76
C LYS A 48 2.03 -4.70 -0.80
N TYR A 49 1.29 -4.74 0.30
CA TYR A 49 0.20 -3.80 0.59
C TYR A 49 0.68 -2.67 1.50
N GLY A 50 0.13 -1.47 1.32
CA GLY A 50 0.47 -0.32 2.14
C GLY A 50 -0.49 0.86 2.03
N GLN A 51 -0.27 1.86 2.88
CA GLN A 51 -1.01 3.12 2.86
C GLN A 51 -0.13 4.33 2.56
N THR A 52 -0.72 5.44 2.10
CA THR A 52 0.00 6.69 1.85
C THR A 52 -0.88 7.94 1.88
N THR A 53 -0.39 9.00 2.55
CA THR A 53 -0.91 10.37 2.44
C THR A 53 -0.41 11.11 1.20
N LYS A 54 0.69 10.62 0.60
CA LYS A 54 1.38 11.28 -0.54
C LYS A 54 0.84 10.82 -1.90
N GLY A 55 -0.15 9.93 -1.94
CA GLY A 55 -0.61 9.29 -3.16
C GLY A 55 0.54 8.66 -3.95
N PHE A 56 0.50 8.79 -5.28
CA PHE A 56 1.51 8.30 -6.22
C PHE A 56 2.91 8.94 -6.05
N GLY A 57 3.01 10.07 -5.32
CA GLY A 57 4.30 10.72 -5.05
C GLY A 57 5.13 10.04 -3.95
N ARG A 58 4.64 8.97 -3.32
CA ARG A 58 5.37 8.25 -2.25
C ARG A 58 6.66 7.61 -2.74
N TYR A 59 6.64 7.04 -3.93
CA TYR A 59 7.79 6.42 -4.58
C TYR A 59 8.00 7.09 -5.93
N SER A 60 9.25 7.39 -6.29
CA SER A 60 9.53 7.81 -7.66
C SER A 60 9.38 6.63 -8.59
N GLU A 61 8.88 6.89 -9.80
CA GLU A 61 8.71 5.88 -10.84
C GLU A 61 10.03 5.14 -11.11
N LYS A 62 11.14 5.88 -11.22
CA LYS A 62 12.50 5.31 -11.37
C LYS A 62 12.86 4.33 -10.24
N SER A 63 12.45 4.59 -9.00
CA SER A 63 12.73 3.70 -7.86
C SER A 63 11.93 2.40 -7.96
N LEU A 64 10.68 2.49 -8.38
CA LEU A 64 9.81 1.33 -8.58
C LEU A 64 10.29 0.47 -9.76
N GLN A 65 10.57 1.09 -10.90
CA GLN A 65 11.10 0.40 -12.09
C GLN A 65 12.42 -0.31 -11.80
N ALA A 66 13.35 0.34 -11.07
CA ALA A 66 14.62 -0.28 -10.68
C ALA A 66 14.42 -1.53 -9.80
N LYS A 67 13.33 -1.59 -9.04
CA LYS A 67 12.94 -2.76 -8.23
C LYS A 67 12.07 -3.75 -8.97
N GLY A 68 11.69 -3.47 -10.23
CA GLY A 68 10.72 -4.27 -10.97
C GLY A 68 9.33 -4.24 -10.35
N LEU A 69 8.95 -3.14 -9.71
CA LEU A 69 7.66 -2.96 -9.06
C LEU A 69 6.87 -1.84 -9.74
N GLU A 70 5.56 -1.90 -9.60
CA GLU A 70 4.60 -0.86 -9.95
C GLU A 70 3.72 -0.58 -8.74
N MET A 71 3.28 0.66 -8.56
CA MET A 71 2.38 1.05 -7.48
C MET A 71 0.97 1.26 -8.02
N ILE A 72 0.03 0.45 -7.54
CA ILE A 72 -1.37 0.48 -7.96
C ILE A 72 -2.23 0.99 -6.81
N PRO A 73 -3.09 2.00 -7.02
CA PRO A 73 -4.05 2.45 -6.02
C PRO A 73 -5.20 1.47 -5.93
N ILE A 74 -5.63 1.17 -4.71
CA ILE A 74 -6.81 0.36 -4.44
C ILE A 74 -7.88 1.29 -3.89
N PRO A 75 -8.79 1.82 -4.73
CA PRO A 75 -9.88 2.66 -4.26
C PRO A 75 -10.92 1.84 -3.46
N PRO A 76 -11.67 2.49 -2.56
CA PRO A 76 -11.62 3.92 -2.22
C PRO A 76 -10.44 4.27 -1.30
N GLY A 77 -9.98 5.53 -1.35
CA GLY A 77 -9.23 6.12 -0.24
C GLY A 77 -10.17 6.48 0.91
N GLY A 78 -9.63 6.85 2.07
CA GLY A 78 -10.44 7.07 3.28
C GLY A 78 -9.69 7.81 4.38
N ASN A 79 -10.26 7.77 5.58
CA ASN A 79 -9.53 8.21 6.77
C ASN A 79 -8.49 7.15 7.19
N GLN A 80 -7.60 7.51 8.10
CA GLN A 80 -6.50 6.64 8.52
C GLN A 80 -6.97 5.30 9.11
N MET A 81 -8.05 5.30 9.89
CA MET A 81 -8.54 4.07 10.51
C MET A 81 -9.12 3.11 9.46
N GLU A 82 -9.90 3.62 8.51
CA GLU A 82 -10.45 2.84 7.40
C GLU A 82 -9.35 2.18 6.57
N ILE A 83 -8.32 2.96 6.21
CA ILE A 83 -7.22 2.47 5.38
C ILE A 83 -6.33 1.47 6.14
N LEU A 84 -6.11 1.67 7.45
CA LEU A 84 -5.41 0.69 8.27
C LEU A 84 -6.19 -0.63 8.41
N ILE A 85 -7.52 -0.57 8.54
CA ILE A 85 -8.37 -1.76 8.55
C ILE A 85 -8.29 -2.50 7.22
N GLN A 86 -8.35 -1.77 6.10
CA GLN A 86 -8.23 -2.34 4.76
C GLN A 86 -6.85 -2.98 4.54
N GLU A 87 -5.77 -2.31 4.93
CA GLU A 87 -4.41 -2.86 4.85
C GLU A 87 -4.31 -4.20 5.61
N LYS A 88 -4.82 -4.26 6.85
CA LYS A 88 -4.87 -5.50 7.62
C LYS A 88 -5.66 -6.57 6.89
N PHE A 89 -6.87 -6.27 6.42
CA PHE A 89 -7.72 -7.22 5.73
C PHE A 89 -7.01 -7.87 4.53
N TYR A 90 -6.31 -7.09 3.70
CA TYR A 90 -5.59 -7.61 2.54
C TYR A 90 -4.34 -8.41 2.91
N ILE A 91 -3.56 -7.97 3.90
CA ILE A 91 -2.39 -8.73 4.36
C ILE A 91 -2.81 -10.07 4.96
N TYR A 92 -3.88 -10.11 5.76
CA TYR A 92 -4.42 -11.36 6.30
C TYR A 92 -5.03 -12.24 5.20
N GLY A 93 -5.79 -11.66 4.27
CA GLY A 93 -6.35 -12.39 3.13
C GLY A 93 -5.27 -13.07 2.30
N TYR A 94 -4.18 -12.35 1.97
CA TYR A 94 -3.02 -12.92 1.30
C TYR A 94 -2.40 -14.06 2.12
N TYR A 95 -2.20 -13.86 3.43
CA TYR A 95 -1.64 -14.90 4.30
C TYR A 95 -2.49 -16.18 4.30
N PHE A 96 -3.82 -16.07 4.37
CA PHE A 96 -4.69 -17.24 4.35
C PHE A 96 -4.71 -17.97 2.99
N LEU A 97 -4.49 -17.26 1.88
CA LEU A 97 -4.46 -17.85 0.55
C LEU A 97 -3.10 -18.47 0.20
N HIS A 98 -2.00 -17.87 0.66
CA HIS A 98 -0.64 -18.24 0.27
C HIS A 98 0.15 -18.96 1.38
N GLY A 99 -0.33 -18.94 2.63
CA GLY A 99 0.36 -19.49 3.79
C GLY A 99 1.50 -18.62 4.33
N GLU A 100 1.83 -17.52 3.66
CA GLU A 100 2.84 -16.55 4.06
C GLU A 100 2.38 -15.12 3.77
N ARG A 101 3.00 -14.14 4.44
CA ARG A 101 2.68 -12.73 4.19
C ARG A 101 3.23 -12.28 2.84
N PRO A 102 2.68 -11.20 2.25
CA PRO A 102 3.32 -10.57 1.11
C PRO A 102 4.81 -10.31 1.39
N PRO A 103 5.72 -10.55 0.43
CA PRO A 103 7.16 -10.51 0.67
C PRO A 103 7.67 -9.17 1.22
N GLY A 104 7.01 -8.07 0.89
CA GLY A 104 7.31 -6.70 1.35
C GLY A 104 6.60 -6.28 2.64
N ASN A 105 5.84 -7.16 3.31
CA ASN A 105 5.15 -6.91 4.59
C ASN A 105 5.72 -7.79 5.73
N PRO A 106 6.92 -7.48 6.27
CA PRO A 106 7.61 -8.29 7.28
C PRO A 106 6.99 -8.27 8.68
N ILE A 107 5.97 -7.44 8.93
CA ILE A 107 5.29 -7.31 10.21
C ILE A 107 3.79 -7.23 9.94
N PHE A 108 2.98 -7.97 10.69
CA PHE A 108 1.55 -7.70 10.79
C PHE A 108 1.39 -6.47 11.69
N ARG A 109 1.22 -5.29 11.10
CA ARG A 109 0.99 -4.06 11.85
C ARG A 109 -0.50 -3.81 12.03
#